data_AF-A0A9W8ZEC7-F1
#
_entry.id   AF-A0A9W8ZEC7-F1
#
_cell.length_a   1.000
_cell.length_b   1.000
_cell.length_c   1.000
_cell.angle_alpha   90.00
_cell.angle_beta   90.00
_cell.angle_gamma   90.00
#
_symmetry.space_group_name_H-M   'P 1'
#
loop_
_entity.id
_entity.type
_entity.pdbx_description
1 polymer ?
#
loop_
_entity_poly.entity_id
_entity_poly.type
_entity_poly.pdbx_seq_one_letter_code
_entity_poly.pdbx_strand_id
1 'polypeptide(L)'
;MRSFAFTTGLLGLLPAVYCQDSVSYDFDSYGAGDAKGTPAQSYMSNANVKPPQMQINKNQSGLADGYMFLGMDGEPTSGQNWPTIYDFSQDKMGSLVWTANYTEPFDFKTQTYKGQPVLTFWSGELLNGFGRGSYYILNQSYIEIAHFQANRFGNDMGDIHEFTITSDDTALVPIYHAIPWDLTESGGIEDGWLFENTFQEINIETGVTVFEWNASTHVGINESYNSLPEDVGRAQDSPWDYFHINSIQKDAAGDYLVSARVMDCVYKISGQDGHIIWRLGGKQSDFDVEDAAVFAFQHDARWVDSKNQTQITLFDNGPTDEIAYSRGLLLDVDTIAKKATLAKEFTNIAKTFSTFEGSLQPVSLPDGGTNYVLGFGSQPFFAELNAQGDVLLDVQFGKTNAVNSYRAYKLPWQGKPLTKPDVHWDKNGSKAYFSWNGQTECESWVVYTANASDSRIWTNVTSSRRTGFETMINLNSTQLEAFVRGKAVNGDGKALGWTQASDGQQLFDAPEDVQENRSVAPLKASSSASSSSATSSAATSSSTGVAARATHGSMDSFYAAAAVVAGGLALI
;
A
#
# COMPACT_ATOMS: atom_id res chain seq x y z
N MET A 1 -47.13 38.02 -39.42
CA MET A 1 -45.80 38.65 -39.28
C MET A 1 -45.53 38.99 -37.83
N ARG A 2 -44.86 38.12 -37.08
CA ARG A 2 -44.04 38.48 -35.91
C ARG A 2 -42.90 37.47 -35.86
N SER A 3 -41.71 37.95 -36.20
CA SER A 3 -40.46 37.20 -36.20
C SER A 3 -39.89 37.21 -34.78
N PHE A 4 -39.65 36.04 -34.18
CA PHE A 4 -38.85 35.92 -32.96
C PHE A 4 -37.44 35.49 -33.37
N ALA A 5 -36.48 36.38 -33.15
CA ALA A 5 -35.07 36.11 -33.37
C ALA A 5 -34.56 35.16 -32.29
N PHE A 6 -34.01 34.02 -32.69
CA PHE A 6 -33.17 33.18 -31.84
C PHE A 6 -31.79 33.83 -31.76
N THR A 7 -31.42 34.35 -30.60
CA THR A 7 -30.02 34.60 -30.25
C THR A 7 -29.38 33.29 -29.84
N THR A 8 -28.61 32.68 -30.75
CA THR A 8 -27.63 31.64 -30.45
C THR A 8 -26.57 32.22 -29.50
N GLY A 9 -26.62 31.83 -28.23
CA GLY A 9 -25.52 32.07 -27.29
C GLY A 9 -24.33 31.18 -27.66
N LEU A 10 -23.16 31.80 -27.85
CA LEU A 10 -21.89 31.07 -27.90
C LEU A 10 -21.71 30.32 -26.57
N LEU A 11 -21.67 28.99 -26.60
CA LEU A 11 -21.05 28.22 -25.53
C LEU A 11 -19.56 28.59 -25.52
N GLY A 12 -19.10 29.26 -24.46
CA GLY A 12 -17.68 29.35 -24.17
C GLY A 12 -17.16 27.93 -23.91
N LEU A 13 -16.28 27.46 -24.79
CA LEU A 13 -15.53 26.21 -24.60
C LEU A 13 -14.74 26.35 -23.29
N LEU A 14 -15.03 25.49 -22.31
CA LEU A 14 -14.09 25.23 -21.23
C LEU A 14 -12.76 24.80 -21.87
N PRO A 15 -11.60 25.27 -21.39
CA PRO A 15 -10.33 24.71 -21.85
C PRO A 15 -10.38 23.19 -21.65
N ALA A 16 -10.07 22.44 -22.71
CA ALA A 16 -10.06 20.98 -22.65
C ALA A 16 -9.00 20.55 -21.63
N VAL A 17 -9.45 19.98 -20.51
CA VAL A 17 -8.61 19.38 -19.49
C VAL A 17 -8.38 17.93 -19.89
N TYR A 18 -7.12 17.53 -20.01
CA TYR A 18 -6.75 16.14 -20.28
C TYR A 18 -6.19 15.53 -19.00
N CYS A 19 -6.66 14.34 -18.64
CA CYS A 19 -6.05 13.55 -17.56
C CYS A 19 -4.57 13.30 -17.90
N GLN A 20 -3.68 13.52 -16.93
CA GLN A 20 -2.24 13.48 -17.13
C GLN A 20 -1.56 12.27 -16.49
N ASP A 21 -2.13 11.73 -15.43
CA ASP A 21 -1.59 10.54 -14.80
C ASP A 21 -1.79 9.37 -15.78
N SER A 22 -0.69 8.70 -16.09
CA SER A 22 -0.65 7.62 -17.05
C SER A 22 -1.17 6.35 -16.39
N VAL A 23 -2.37 5.95 -16.79
CA VAL A 23 -2.99 4.69 -16.38
C VAL A 23 -3.19 3.83 -17.61
N SER A 24 -2.76 2.58 -17.52
CA SER A 24 -2.93 1.61 -18.59
C SER A 24 -4.20 0.79 -18.37
N TYR A 25 -4.87 0.47 -19.47
CA TYR A 25 -6.01 -0.46 -19.52
C TYR A 25 -5.75 -1.61 -20.50
N ASP A 26 -4.59 -1.61 -21.15
CA ASP A 26 -4.19 -2.61 -22.14
C ASP A 26 -3.17 -3.57 -21.51
N PHE A 27 -3.64 -4.77 -21.20
CA PHE A 27 -2.83 -5.80 -20.57
C PHE A 27 -1.69 -6.32 -21.47
N ASP A 28 -1.90 -6.35 -22.78
CA ASP A 28 -0.98 -6.96 -23.74
C ASP A 28 0.25 -6.06 -23.96
N SER A 29 0.04 -4.74 -23.97
CA SER A 29 1.12 -3.77 -24.13
C SER A 29 1.71 -3.26 -22.82
N TYR A 30 1.08 -3.53 -21.66
CA TYR A 30 1.60 -3.09 -20.37
C TYR A 30 2.99 -3.68 -20.06
N GLY A 31 3.95 -2.79 -19.80
CA GLY A 31 5.36 -3.13 -19.57
C GLY A 31 6.14 -3.49 -20.84
N ALA A 32 5.54 -3.42 -22.03
CA ALA A 32 6.25 -3.70 -23.28
C ALA A 32 7.40 -2.71 -23.51
N GLY A 33 8.61 -3.23 -23.73
CA GLY A 33 9.81 -2.42 -23.94
C GLY A 33 10.54 -2.00 -22.67
N ASP A 34 9.98 -2.29 -21.48
CA ASP A 34 10.70 -2.18 -20.21
C ASP A 34 11.40 -3.52 -19.91
N ALA A 35 12.72 -3.50 -19.72
CA ALA A 35 13.51 -4.71 -19.52
C ALA A 35 13.13 -5.50 -18.26
N LYS A 36 12.69 -4.81 -17.20
CA LYS A 36 12.19 -5.44 -15.97
C LYS A 36 10.66 -5.53 -15.96
N GLY A 37 9.98 -4.95 -16.94
CA GLY A 37 8.51 -4.95 -17.01
C GLY A 37 7.88 -4.10 -15.91
N THR A 38 8.55 -3.04 -15.45
CA THR A 38 8.07 -2.18 -14.36
C THR A 38 7.85 -0.74 -14.87
N PRO A 39 6.86 -0.52 -15.76
CA PRO A 39 6.65 0.78 -16.36
C PRO A 39 6.37 1.82 -15.27
N ALA A 40 6.93 3.01 -15.42
CA ALA A 40 6.80 4.12 -14.48
C ALA A 40 6.29 5.37 -15.18
N GLN A 41 5.69 6.26 -14.39
CA GLN A 41 5.23 7.56 -14.87
C GLN A 41 6.29 8.64 -14.63
N SER A 42 6.17 9.77 -15.32
CA SER A 42 7.02 10.94 -15.09
C SER A 42 6.20 12.21 -15.22
N TYR A 43 6.51 13.21 -14.40
CA TYR A 43 5.76 14.46 -14.35
C TYR A 43 6.62 15.64 -14.83
N MET A 44 6.00 16.60 -15.50
CA MET A 44 6.70 17.77 -16.06
C MET A 44 7.05 18.79 -14.96
N SER A 45 6.15 18.99 -14.01
CA SER A 45 6.29 19.87 -12.84
C SER A 45 7.23 19.29 -11.79
N ASN A 46 7.31 17.96 -11.68
CA ASN A 46 8.19 17.30 -10.72
C ASN A 46 8.87 16.05 -11.32
N ALA A 47 10.03 16.26 -11.95
CA ALA A 47 10.79 15.21 -12.62
C ALA A 47 11.48 14.21 -11.66
N ASN A 48 11.50 14.50 -10.36
CA ASN A 48 12.10 13.64 -9.33
C ASN A 48 11.15 12.52 -8.87
N VAL A 49 9.90 12.55 -9.32
CA VAL A 49 8.87 11.59 -8.92
C VAL A 49 8.56 10.68 -10.11
N LYS A 50 8.83 9.37 -9.95
CA LYS A 50 8.70 8.33 -10.97
C LYS A 50 8.02 7.07 -10.42
N PRO A 51 6.76 7.19 -9.96
CA PRO A 51 6.04 6.10 -9.34
C PRO A 51 5.66 5.05 -10.41
N PRO A 52 5.38 3.80 -10.03
CA PRO A 52 4.85 2.80 -10.94
C PRO A 52 3.61 3.29 -11.71
N GLN A 53 3.55 2.93 -12.99
CA GLN A 53 2.36 3.10 -13.81
C GLN A 53 1.34 2.04 -13.43
N MET A 54 0.12 2.45 -13.09
CA MET A 54 -0.96 1.54 -12.74
C MET A 54 -1.61 0.96 -14.00
N GLN A 55 -1.91 -0.34 -13.99
CA GLN A 55 -2.70 -1.03 -15.00
C GLN A 55 -3.99 -1.55 -14.37
N ILE A 56 -5.12 -1.14 -14.91
CA ILE A 56 -6.45 -1.47 -14.40
C ILE A 56 -7.02 -2.65 -15.18
N ASN A 57 -7.08 -3.81 -14.54
CA ASN A 57 -7.63 -5.04 -15.10
C ASN A 57 -9.16 -5.09 -15.00
N LYS A 58 -9.72 -4.48 -13.94
CA LYS A 58 -11.17 -4.31 -13.76
C LYS A 58 -11.47 -3.08 -12.93
N ASN A 59 -12.57 -2.41 -13.26
CA ASN A 59 -13.09 -1.25 -12.53
C ASN A 59 -14.63 -1.27 -12.56
N GLN A 60 -15.24 -1.34 -11.39
CA GLN A 60 -16.69 -1.28 -11.17
C GLN A 60 -17.03 -0.25 -10.10
N SER A 61 -18.30 0.15 -10.05
CA SER A 61 -18.83 1.02 -8.99
C SER A 61 -18.84 0.31 -7.64
N GLY A 62 -18.87 1.08 -6.56
CA GLY A 62 -19.01 0.55 -5.20
C GLY A 62 -17.69 0.37 -4.46
N LEU A 63 -16.60 0.97 -4.95
CA LEU A 63 -15.34 1.06 -4.22
C LEU A 63 -15.55 1.84 -2.92
N ALA A 64 -14.90 1.39 -1.86
CA ALA A 64 -14.81 2.09 -0.59
C ALA A 64 -14.07 3.42 -0.75
N ASP A 65 -14.31 4.35 0.17
CA ASP A 65 -13.53 5.58 0.25
C ASP A 65 -12.12 5.31 0.79
N GLY A 66 -11.20 6.25 0.57
CA GLY A 66 -9.81 6.19 1.05
C GLY A 66 -8.79 6.00 -0.08
N TYR A 67 -7.52 5.93 0.31
CA TYR A 67 -6.37 5.83 -0.59
C TYR A 67 -5.70 4.47 -0.47
N MET A 68 -5.07 4.03 -1.56
CA MET A 68 -4.24 2.82 -1.57
C MET A 68 -2.83 3.14 -1.09
N PHE A 69 -2.36 2.41 -0.08
CA PHE A 69 -1.03 2.49 0.51
C PHE A 69 -0.22 1.28 0.06
N LEU A 70 0.93 1.56 -0.56
CA LEU A 70 1.85 0.55 -1.07
C LEU A 70 3.27 0.90 -0.63
N GLY A 71 3.89 -0.02 0.10
CA GLY A 71 5.31 0.03 0.41
C GLY A 71 6.07 -0.64 -0.72
N MET A 72 6.52 0.14 -1.70
CA MET A 72 7.12 -0.43 -2.91
C MET A 72 8.49 -1.02 -2.61
N ASP A 73 8.68 -2.29 -2.92
CA ASP A 73 9.96 -3.00 -2.79
C ASP A 73 10.41 -3.57 -4.15
N GLY A 74 11.61 -4.14 -4.18
CA GLY A 74 12.28 -4.66 -5.36
C GLY A 74 13.12 -3.60 -6.06
N GLU A 75 13.45 -3.87 -7.31
CA GLU A 75 14.35 -3.05 -8.11
C GLU A 75 13.69 -2.58 -9.41
N PRO A 76 12.67 -1.69 -9.36
CA PRO A 76 12.02 -1.19 -10.56
C PRO A 76 12.98 -0.45 -11.47
N THR A 77 12.72 -0.45 -12.78
CA THR A 77 13.49 0.29 -13.81
C THR A 77 13.57 1.80 -13.51
N SER A 78 12.59 2.37 -12.78
CA SER A 78 12.62 3.77 -12.34
C SER A 78 13.69 4.07 -11.29
N GLY A 79 14.16 3.05 -10.56
CA GLY A 79 15.01 3.17 -9.38
C GLY A 79 14.29 3.71 -8.14
N GLN A 80 12.95 3.75 -8.13
CA GLN A 80 12.15 4.26 -7.01
C GLN A 80 11.29 3.15 -6.39
N ASN A 81 11.82 2.51 -5.36
CA ASN A 81 11.13 1.59 -4.46
C ASN A 81 10.73 2.34 -3.17
N TRP A 82 9.89 3.35 -3.35
CA TRP A 82 9.50 4.31 -2.32
C TRP A 82 8.07 4.08 -1.81
N PRO A 83 7.71 4.56 -0.61
CA PRO A 83 6.33 4.47 -0.14
C PRO A 83 5.46 5.31 -1.06
N THR A 84 4.30 4.78 -1.42
CA THR A 84 3.38 5.46 -2.34
C THR A 84 1.95 5.42 -1.82
N ILE A 85 1.27 6.54 -1.94
CA ILE A 85 -0.17 6.68 -1.71
C ILE A 85 -0.81 6.98 -3.06
N TYR A 86 -1.84 6.22 -3.43
CA TYR A 86 -2.58 6.40 -4.68
C TYR A 86 -4.07 6.60 -4.44
N ASP A 87 -4.68 7.38 -5.31
CA ASP A 87 -6.12 7.58 -5.40
C ASP A 87 -6.72 6.64 -6.45
N PHE A 88 -7.82 5.98 -6.10
CA PHE A 88 -8.60 5.10 -6.99
C PHE A 88 -10.07 5.50 -7.03
N SER A 89 -10.39 6.74 -6.66
CA SER A 89 -11.71 7.34 -6.87
C SER A 89 -12.05 7.43 -8.37
N GLN A 90 -13.34 7.61 -8.66
CA GLN A 90 -13.84 7.56 -10.04
C GLN A 90 -13.18 8.56 -10.99
N ASP A 91 -12.77 9.74 -10.49
CA ASP A 91 -12.17 10.82 -11.27
C ASP A 91 -10.64 10.85 -11.22
N LYS A 92 -10.01 10.09 -10.31
CA LYS A 92 -8.55 10.09 -10.08
C LYS A 92 -7.95 8.68 -10.05
N MET A 93 -8.59 7.74 -10.75
CA MET A 93 -8.15 6.33 -10.87
C MET A 93 -6.64 6.24 -11.10
N GLY A 94 -5.91 5.54 -10.24
CA GLY A 94 -4.47 5.31 -10.37
C GLY A 94 -3.58 6.54 -10.22
N SER A 95 -4.09 7.65 -9.67
CA SER A 95 -3.34 8.90 -9.53
C SER A 95 -2.45 8.88 -8.29
N LEU A 96 -1.21 9.36 -8.41
CA LEU A 96 -0.33 9.48 -7.24
C LEU A 96 -0.86 10.58 -6.30
N VAL A 97 -0.79 10.33 -5.00
CA VAL A 97 -1.08 11.31 -3.94
C VAL A 97 0.20 11.75 -3.26
N TRP A 98 1.03 10.80 -2.85
CA TRP A 98 2.27 11.07 -2.13
C TRP A 98 3.33 10.00 -2.38
N THR A 99 4.59 10.43 -2.39
CA THR A 99 5.76 9.55 -2.24
C THR A 99 6.92 10.30 -1.59
N ALA A 100 7.89 9.58 -1.03
CA ALA A 100 9.11 10.15 -0.46
C ALA A 100 10.28 9.16 -0.57
N ASN A 101 11.52 9.66 -0.54
CA ASN A 101 12.72 8.85 -0.67
C ASN A 101 13.05 8.08 0.63
N TYR A 102 12.20 7.11 0.96
CA TYR A 102 12.49 6.02 1.89
C TYR A 102 12.52 4.75 1.05
N THR A 103 13.69 4.14 0.93
CA THR A 103 13.87 2.93 0.11
C THR A 103 13.40 1.71 0.88
N GLU A 104 12.76 0.78 0.16
CA GLU A 104 12.29 -0.50 0.70
C GLU A 104 11.43 -0.34 1.97
N PRO A 105 10.36 0.48 1.94
CA PRO A 105 9.47 0.66 3.07
C PRO A 105 8.58 -0.57 3.27
N PHE A 106 8.64 -1.19 4.43
CA PHE A 106 7.75 -2.29 4.79
C PHE A 106 6.63 -1.81 5.73
N ASP A 107 5.50 -2.51 5.65
CA ASP A 107 4.31 -2.26 6.48
C ASP A 107 3.82 -0.78 6.45
N PHE A 108 3.88 -0.17 5.27
CA PHE A 108 3.48 1.22 5.05
C PHE A 108 1.95 1.40 5.15
N LYS A 109 1.51 2.10 6.19
CA LYS A 109 0.07 2.31 6.48
C LYS A 109 -0.18 3.56 7.32
N THR A 110 -1.44 3.92 7.49
CA THR A 110 -1.86 4.94 8.46
C THR A 110 -2.14 4.30 9.82
N GLN A 111 -1.73 4.96 10.89
CA GLN A 111 -2.05 4.55 12.27
C GLN A 111 -2.43 5.77 13.11
N THR A 112 -2.74 5.56 14.39
CA THR A 112 -2.95 6.64 15.36
C THR A 112 -1.82 6.63 16.38
N TYR A 113 -1.22 7.78 16.64
CA TYR A 113 -0.22 7.97 17.69
C TYR A 113 -0.54 9.25 18.47
N LYS A 114 -0.65 9.16 19.79
CA LYS A 114 -1.03 10.27 20.69
C LYS A 114 -2.32 10.97 20.25
N GLY A 115 -3.28 10.18 19.78
CA GLY A 115 -4.57 10.63 19.27
C GLY A 115 -4.54 11.37 17.93
N GLN A 116 -3.41 11.36 17.21
CA GLN A 116 -3.27 11.99 15.89
C GLN A 116 -3.05 10.94 14.80
N PRO A 117 -3.59 11.14 13.58
CA PRO A 117 -3.29 10.27 12.45
C PRO A 117 -1.83 10.45 11.99
N VAL A 118 -1.17 9.33 11.74
CA VAL A 118 0.24 9.27 11.33
C VAL A 118 0.45 8.27 10.20
N LEU A 119 1.50 8.48 9.40
CA LEU A 119 2.05 7.43 8.54
C LEU A 119 3.11 6.65 9.30
N THR A 120 3.15 5.36 9.07
CA THR A 120 4.12 4.46 9.67
C THR A 120 4.70 3.53 8.63
N PHE A 121 5.98 3.22 8.76
CA PHE A 121 6.65 2.19 7.98
C PHE A 121 7.94 1.75 8.70
N TRP A 122 8.42 0.57 8.35
CA TRP A 122 9.78 0.13 8.62
C TRP A 122 10.69 0.50 7.43
N SER A 123 11.97 0.79 7.68
CA SER A 123 12.99 0.89 6.63
C SER A 123 14.35 0.43 7.17
N GLY A 124 15.14 -0.24 6.33
CA GLY A 124 16.41 -0.84 6.69
C GLY A 124 16.98 -1.73 5.60
N GLU A 125 17.81 -2.69 5.98
CA GLU A 125 18.36 -3.72 5.10
C GLU A 125 17.40 -4.92 5.02
N LEU A 126 16.91 -5.22 3.82
CA LEU A 126 16.22 -6.48 3.55
C LEU A 126 17.24 -7.62 3.42
N LEU A 127 17.07 -8.64 4.26
CA LEU A 127 17.81 -9.89 4.20
C LEU A 127 16.89 -11.00 3.67
N ASN A 128 17.39 -12.24 3.65
CA ASN A 128 16.65 -13.37 3.07
C ASN A 128 15.43 -13.74 3.92
N GLY A 129 14.29 -13.09 3.65
CA GLY A 129 13.02 -13.31 4.34
C GLY A 129 12.89 -12.63 5.70
N PHE A 130 13.75 -11.66 6.06
CA PHE A 130 13.64 -10.85 7.28
C PHE A 130 14.39 -9.51 7.13
N GLY A 131 14.18 -8.58 8.05
CA GLY A 131 14.78 -7.24 8.02
C GLY A 131 15.78 -6.96 9.13
N ARG A 132 16.68 -6.02 8.86
CA ARG A 132 17.45 -5.28 9.86
C ARG A 132 17.28 -3.78 9.68
N GLY A 133 16.40 -3.19 10.49
CA GLY A 133 16.04 -1.78 10.35
C GLY A 133 15.32 -1.21 11.56
N SER A 134 14.63 -0.11 11.29
CA SER A 134 13.99 0.72 12.30
C SER A 134 12.66 1.31 11.81
N TYR A 135 11.88 1.84 12.73
CA TYR A 135 10.47 2.18 12.54
C TYR A 135 10.27 3.70 12.55
N TYR A 136 9.57 4.21 11.54
CA TYR A 136 9.36 5.65 11.30
C TYR A 136 7.91 6.03 11.52
N ILE A 137 7.68 7.19 12.14
CA ILE A 137 6.35 7.79 12.31
C ILE A 137 6.37 9.21 11.76
N LEU A 138 5.55 9.47 10.74
CA LEU A 138 5.40 10.78 10.11
C LEU A 138 4.02 11.35 10.40
N ASN A 139 3.93 12.65 10.67
CA ASN A 139 2.64 13.33 10.83
C ASN A 139 1.98 13.66 9.47
N GLN A 140 0.80 14.31 9.52
CA GLN A 140 0.08 14.74 8.31
C GLN A 140 0.85 15.74 7.42
N SER A 141 1.89 16.38 7.94
CA SER A 141 2.77 17.27 7.17
C SER A 141 4.01 16.54 6.63
N TYR A 142 4.05 15.21 6.74
CA TYR A 142 5.15 14.34 6.32
C TYR A 142 6.47 14.63 7.05
N ILE A 143 6.38 15.21 8.25
CA ILE A 143 7.53 15.38 9.15
C ILE A 143 7.63 14.15 10.03
N GLU A 144 8.83 13.57 10.12
CA GLU A 144 9.15 12.54 11.09
C GLU A 144 9.01 13.09 12.51
N ILE A 145 8.15 12.46 13.31
CA ILE A 145 7.87 12.84 14.70
C ILE A 145 8.35 11.80 15.71
N ALA A 146 8.65 10.58 15.25
CA ALA A 146 9.32 9.56 16.03
C ALA A 146 10.06 8.59 15.09
N HIS A 147 11.19 8.10 15.58
CA HIS A 147 12.01 7.07 14.96
C HIS A 147 12.61 6.22 16.07
N PHE A 148 12.34 4.93 16.06
CA PHE A 148 12.76 4.01 17.12
C PHE A 148 13.07 2.62 16.57
N GLN A 149 13.59 1.76 17.44
CA GLN A 149 14.09 0.42 17.10
C GLN A 149 13.81 -0.55 18.26
N ALA A 150 14.03 -1.84 18.01
CA ALA A 150 13.92 -2.88 19.02
C ALA A 150 14.88 -2.61 20.21
N ASN A 151 14.45 -2.96 21.43
CA ASN A 151 15.24 -2.70 22.63
C ASN A 151 16.12 -3.91 22.98
N ARG A 152 17.36 -3.67 23.42
CA ARG A 152 18.37 -4.67 23.88
C ARG A 152 19.02 -5.56 22.82
N PHE A 153 18.65 -5.43 21.54
CA PHE A 153 19.25 -6.24 20.46
C PHE A 153 20.37 -5.52 19.70
N GLY A 154 20.56 -4.21 19.93
CA GLY A 154 21.49 -3.39 19.17
C GLY A 154 20.75 -2.44 18.24
N ASN A 155 21.49 -1.79 17.35
CA ASN A 155 20.89 -0.91 16.35
C ASN A 155 20.35 -1.72 15.17
N ASP A 156 19.25 -1.24 14.59
CA ASP A 156 18.68 -1.76 13.34
C ASP A 156 18.35 -3.26 13.38
N MET A 157 17.85 -3.75 14.53
CA MET A 157 17.45 -5.15 14.71
C MET A 157 15.93 -5.36 14.60
N GLY A 158 15.17 -4.30 14.31
CA GLY A 158 13.74 -4.43 14.02
C GLY A 158 13.55 -5.12 12.68
N ASP A 159 12.61 -6.05 12.65
CA ASP A 159 12.27 -6.83 11.46
C ASP A 159 11.09 -6.22 10.67
N ILE A 160 11.00 -6.56 9.38
CA ILE A 160 10.11 -5.97 8.37
C ILE A 160 8.62 -6.30 8.57
N HIS A 161 8.30 -7.42 9.21
CA HIS A 161 6.99 -8.06 8.99
C HIS A 161 5.83 -7.33 9.70
N GLU A 162 6.11 -6.57 10.75
CA GLU A 162 5.08 -5.89 11.54
C GLU A 162 5.59 -4.62 12.20
N PHE A 163 4.76 -3.58 12.10
CA PHE A 163 4.79 -2.38 12.91
C PHE A 163 3.35 -1.93 13.18
N THR A 164 2.86 -2.22 14.39
CA THR A 164 1.52 -1.78 14.82
C THR A 164 1.61 -0.97 16.11
N ILE A 165 1.02 0.23 16.11
CA ILE A 165 0.84 1.08 17.29
C ILE A 165 -0.42 0.63 18.02
N THR A 166 -0.29 0.33 19.31
CA THR A 166 -1.41 -0.07 20.17
C THR A 166 -2.20 1.13 20.65
N SER A 167 -3.34 0.89 21.31
CA SER A 167 -4.13 1.95 21.94
C SER A 167 -3.40 2.68 23.09
N ASP A 168 -2.30 2.12 23.59
CA ASP A 168 -1.51 2.66 24.68
C ASP A 168 -0.28 3.46 24.19
N ASP A 169 -0.23 3.80 22.90
CA ASP A 169 0.89 4.49 22.24
C ASP A 169 2.23 3.72 22.35
N THR A 170 2.14 2.39 22.48
CA THR A 170 3.26 1.45 22.35
C THR A 170 3.30 0.86 20.94
N ALA A 171 4.41 0.23 20.54
CA ALA A 171 4.58 -0.41 19.25
C ALA A 171 4.85 -1.91 19.39
N LEU A 172 4.19 -2.71 18.56
CA LEU A 172 4.48 -4.13 18.36
C LEU A 172 5.49 -4.26 17.23
N VAL A 173 6.64 -4.87 17.53
CA VAL A 173 7.76 -5.01 16.60
C VAL A 173 8.39 -6.42 16.69
N PRO A 174 8.59 -7.12 15.57
CA PRO A 174 9.29 -8.39 15.52
C PRO A 174 10.82 -8.20 15.45
N ILE A 175 11.55 -9.22 15.86
CA ILE A 175 13.01 -9.30 15.85
C ILE A 175 13.42 -10.71 15.44
N TYR A 176 14.38 -10.81 14.52
CA TYR A 176 15.07 -12.06 14.17
C TYR A 176 16.50 -12.01 14.70
N HIS A 177 16.88 -13.01 15.50
CA HIS A 177 18.26 -13.14 15.95
C HIS A 177 18.67 -14.60 16.14
N ALA A 178 19.95 -14.90 15.91
CA ALA A 178 20.47 -16.25 16.02
C ALA A 178 20.76 -16.63 17.47
N ILE A 179 20.30 -17.79 17.91
CA ILE A 179 20.62 -18.40 19.21
C ILE A 179 21.18 -19.82 19.04
N PRO A 180 22.10 -20.28 19.91
CA PRO A 180 22.49 -21.68 19.97
C PRO A 180 21.29 -22.55 20.36
N TRP A 181 21.11 -23.71 19.72
CA TRP A 181 20.00 -24.61 19.99
C TRP A 181 20.31 -26.07 19.62
N ASP A 182 19.69 -27.01 20.33
CA ASP A 182 19.76 -28.44 19.98
C ASP A 182 18.73 -28.78 18.89
N LEU A 183 19.22 -29.04 17.68
CA LEU A 183 18.40 -29.32 16.51
C LEU A 183 18.13 -30.82 16.30
N THR A 184 18.58 -31.70 17.20
CA THR A 184 18.48 -33.16 17.01
C THR A 184 17.04 -33.64 16.90
N GLU A 185 16.08 -33.00 17.59
CA GLU A 185 14.65 -33.31 17.49
C GLU A 185 14.06 -33.11 16.09
N SER A 186 14.71 -32.26 15.28
CA SER A 186 14.34 -31.98 13.88
C SER A 186 15.34 -32.58 12.87
N GLY A 187 16.17 -33.53 13.30
CA GLY A 187 17.14 -34.23 12.45
C GLY A 187 18.46 -33.49 12.20
N GLY A 188 18.70 -32.39 12.93
CA GLY A 188 19.91 -31.58 12.85
C GLY A 188 21.04 -32.03 13.78
N ILE A 189 21.94 -31.09 14.11
CA ILE A 189 23.05 -31.29 15.05
C ILE A 189 22.71 -30.77 16.46
N GLU A 190 23.39 -31.32 17.48
CA GLU A 190 23.21 -30.94 18.89
C GLU A 190 23.67 -29.50 19.20
N ASP A 191 24.78 -29.07 18.61
CA ASP A 191 25.32 -27.71 18.78
C ASP A 191 24.95 -26.82 17.57
N GLY A 192 23.64 -26.68 17.31
CA GLY A 192 23.11 -25.95 16.16
C GLY A 192 22.77 -24.48 16.44
N TRP A 193 22.18 -23.83 15.45
CA TRP A 193 21.73 -22.44 15.50
C TRP A 193 20.30 -22.29 14.97
N LEU A 194 19.48 -21.52 15.69
CA LEU A 194 18.07 -21.26 15.42
C LEU A 194 17.83 -19.76 15.26
N PHE A 195 16.98 -19.36 14.32
CA PHE A 195 16.43 -18.01 14.32
C PHE A 195 15.38 -17.93 15.41
N GLU A 196 15.74 -17.28 16.52
CA GLU A 196 14.78 -16.88 17.52
C GLU A 196 13.88 -15.79 16.93
N ASN A 197 12.59 -16.09 16.96
CA ASN A 197 11.53 -15.21 16.53
C ASN A 197 10.95 -14.54 17.78
N THR A 198 11.42 -13.32 18.03
CA THR A 198 10.98 -12.53 19.17
C THR A 198 10.02 -11.44 18.69
N PHE A 199 9.04 -11.09 19.51
CA PHE A 199 8.39 -9.78 19.37
C PHE A 199 8.39 -9.02 20.69
N GLN A 200 8.44 -7.68 20.56
CA GLN A 200 8.35 -6.76 21.68
C GLN A 200 7.12 -5.86 21.53
N GLU A 201 6.48 -5.54 22.66
CA GLU A 201 5.71 -4.32 22.81
C GLU A 201 6.63 -3.27 23.44
N ILE A 202 6.85 -2.14 22.76
CA ILE A 202 7.79 -1.10 23.20
C ILE A 202 7.04 0.21 23.38
N ASN A 203 7.28 0.90 24.49
CA ASN A 203 6.82 2.28 24.63
C ASN A 203 7.62 3.19 23.67
N ILE A 204 6.95 3.76 22.67
CA ILE A 204 7.57 4.51 21.57
C ILE A 204 8.37 5.72 22.08
N GLU A 205 7.89 6.39 23.14
CA GLU A 205 8.51 7.60 23.66
C GLU A 205 9.76 7.32 24.52
N THR A 206 9.75 6.22 25.28
CA THR A 206 10.82 5.92 26.25
C THR A 206 11.79 4.84 25.78
N GLY A 207 11.42 4.05 24.76
CA GLY A 207 12.15 2.86 24.33
C GLY A 207 12.09 1.68 25.31
N VAL A 208 11.28 1.77 26.37
CA VAL A 208 11.14 0.71 27.37
C VAL A 208 10.28 -0.42 26.82
N THR A 209 10.79 -1.65 26.92
CA THR A 209 10.02 -2.87 26.62
C THR A 209 8.92 -3.06 27.66
N VAL A 210 7.67 -3.12 27.21
CA VAL A 210 6.48 -3.42 28.01
C VAL A 210 6.26 -4.94 28.08
N PHE A 211 6.44 -5.63 26.96
CA PHE A 211 6.29 -7.07 26.83
C PHE A 211 7.30 -7.62 25.84
N GLU A 212 7.78 -8.84 26.06
CA GLU A 212 8.68 -9.56 25.16
C GLU A 212 8.30 -11.03 25.17
N TRP A 213 8.22 -11.63 23.98
CA TRP A 213 7.90 -13.03 23.81
C TRP A 213 8.85 -13.67 22.81
N ASN A 214 9.34 -14.85 23.16
CA ASN A 214 10.29 -15.64 22.37
C ASN A 214 9.62 -16.94 21.96
N ALA A 215 9.68 -17.29 20.67
CA ALA A 215 9.02 -18.49 20.17
C ALA A 215 9.61 -19.77 20.76
N SER A 216 10.94 -19.84 20.88
CA SER A 216 11.63 -21.09 21.26
C SER A 216 11.30 -21.59 22.66
N THR A 217 10.88 -20.70 23.56
CA THR A 217 10.50 -21.05 24.93
C THR A 217 9.05 -21.52 25.06
N HIS A 218 8.26 -21.46 23.98
CA HIS A 218 6.82 -21.74 24.00
C HIS A 218 6.35 -22.75 22.95
N VAL A 219 7.06 -22.87 21.82
CA VAL A 219 6.69 -23.73 20.68
C VAL A 219 7.86 -24.63 20.31
N GLY A 220 7.62 -25.93 20.27
CA GLY A 220 8.64 -26.93 19.97
C GLY A 220 9.15 -26.81 18.54
N ILE A 221 10.45 -27.02 18.32
CA ILE A 221 11.05 -26.92 16.97
C ILE A 221 10.55 -28.01 16.01
N ASN A 222 10.07 -29.13 16.54
CA ASN A 222 9.48 -30.23 15.79
C ASN A 222 8.05 -29.94 15.30
N GLU A 223 7.43 -28.84 15.76
CA GLU A 223 6.14 -28.36 15.26
C GLU A 223 6.28 -27.72 13.87
N SER A 224 7.48 -27.25 13.50
CA SER A 224 7.73 -26.60 12.21
C SER A 224 7.46 -27.53 11.03
N TYR A 225 6.80 -27.01 10.00
CA TYR A 225 6.76 -27.67 8.70
C TYR A 225 7.93 -27.27 7.81
N ASN A 226 8.70 -26.23 8.17
CA ASN A 226 9.93 -25.94 7.45
C ASN A 226 10.89 -27.12 7.60
N SER A 227 11.47 -27.57 6.50
CA SER A 227 12.52 -28.59 6.59
C SER A 227 13.79 -27.96 7.16
N LEU A 228 14.65 -28.77 7.79
CA LEU A 228 16.00 -28.39 8.19
C LEU A 228 17.00 -28.99 7.17
N PRO A 229 17.48 -28.20 6.19
CA PRO A 229 18.52 -28.64 5.26
C PRO A 229 19.80 -29.05 5.97
N GLU A 230 20.59 -29.93 5.33
CA GLU A 230 21.83 -30.43 5.92
C GLU A 230 22.84 -29.32 6.21
N ASP A 231 22.87 -28.23 5.43
CA ASP A 231 23.80 -27.10 5.54
C ASP A 231 23.29 -25.93 6.40
N VAL A 232 22.02 -25.93 6.79
CA VAL A 232 21.38 -24.91 7.63
C VAL A 232 21.45 -25.29 9.10
N GLY A 233 21.47 -24.29 9.99
CA GLY A 233 21.52 -24.46 11.43
C GLY A 233 22.89 -24.86 11.96
N ARG A 234 23.95 -24.83 11.12
CA ARG A 234 25.32 -25.22 11.50
C ARG A 234 26.19 -24.07 11.98
N ALA A 235 25.80 -22.83 11.72
CA ALA A 235 26.56 -21.63 12.05
C ALA A 235 25.62 -20.47 12.41
N GLN A 236 26.14 -19.49 13.16
CA GLN A 236 25.36 -18.34 13.64
C GLN A 236 24.81 -17.47 12.50
N ASP A 237 25.47 -17.44 11.36
CA ASP A 237 25.08 -16.71 10.15
C ASP A 237 24.21 -17.53 9.19
N SER A 238 23.98 -18.81 9.48
CA SER A 238 23.01 -19.67 8.81
C SER A 238 22.16 -20.43 9.85
N PRO A 239 21.42 -19.72 10.72
CA PRO A 239 20.53 -20.35 11.67
C PRO A 239 19.25 -20.84 10.97
N TRP A 240 18.59 -21.85 11.54
CA TRP A 240 17.36 -22.40 10.98
C TRP A 240 16.14 -21.55 11.35
N ASP A 241 15.37 -21.13 10.35
CA ASP A 241 14.08 -20.45 10.56
C ASP A 241 12.95 -21.45 10.73
N TYR A 242 12.63 -21.75 11.98
CA TYR A 242 11.65 -22.78 12.31
C TYR A 242 10.23 -22.22 12.53
N PHE A 243 10.05 -20.92 12.81
CA PHE A 243 8.78 -20.35 13.28
C PHE A 243 8.23 -19.25 12.36
N HIS A 244 9.07 -18.28 11.97
CA HIS A 244 8.76 -17.23 11.02
C HIS A 244 7.51 -16.38 11.37
N ILE A 245 7.61 -15.47 12.35
CA ILE A 245 6.52 -14.52 12.67
C ILE A 245 6.34 -13.57 11.50
N ASN A 246 5.08 -13.37 11.08
CA ASN A 246 4.78 -12.41 10.01
C ASN A 246 3.65 -11.41 10.30
N SER A 247 2.90 -11.56 11.39
CA SER A 247 1.95 -10.54 11.85
C SER A 247 1.65 -10.66 13.33
N ILE A 248 1.43 -9.53 14.00
CA ILE A 248 1.12 -9.45 15.43
C ILE A 248 0.02 -8.41 15.63
N GLN A 249 -1.04 -8.78 16.36
CA GLN A 249 -2.10 -7.86 16.77
C GLN A 249 -2.38 -7.99 18.27
N LYS A 250 -2.30 -6.89 19.02
CA LYS A 250 -2.80 -6.84 20.40
C LYS A 250 -4.31 -6.59 20.38
N ASP A 251 -5.06 -7.39 21.12
CA ASP A 251 -6.51 -7.27 21.22
C ASP A 251 -6.96 -6.38 22.39
N ALA A 252 -8.28 -6.24 22.56
CA ALA A 252 -8.85 -5.43 23.63
C ALA A 252 -8.69 -6.03 25.05
N ALA A 253 -8.38 -7.33 25.16
CA ALA A 253 -8.07 -7.99 26.42
C ALA A 253 -6.57 -7.83 26.81
N GLY A 254 -5.76 -7.32 25.90
CA GLY A 254 -4.31 -7.18 26.06
C GLY A 254 -3.52 -8.41 25.60
N ASP A 255 -4.18 -9.41 25.03
CA ASP A 255 -3.57 -10.62 24.52
C ASP A 255 -3.18 -10.44 23.04
N TYR A 256 -2.23 -11.25 22.55
CA TYR A 256 -1.70 -11.13 21.20
C TYR A 256 -2.25 -12.22 20.28
N LEU A 257 -2.59 -11.85 19.04
CA LEU A 257 -2.81 -12.75 17.92
C LEU A 257 -1.55 -12.72 17.05
N VAL A 258 -0.90 -13.86 16.85
CA VAL A 258 0.37 -13.96 16.14
C VAL A 258 0.27 -15.00 15.03
N SER A 259 0.67 -14.62 13.82
CA SER A 259 0.76 -15.53 12.68
C SER A 259 2.21 -15.99 12.51
N ALA A 260 2.39 -17.31 12.36
CA ALA A 260 3.68 -17.93 12.11
C ALA A 260 3.61 -18.71 10.79
N ARG A 261 4.37 -18.24 9.79
CA ARG A 261 4.25 -18.68 8.39
C ARG A 261 4.51 -20.17 8.25
N VAL A 262 5.65 -20.65 8.73
CA VAL A 262 6.10 -22.04 8.50
C VAL A 262 5.55 -23.04 9.52
N MET A 263 4.68 -22.55 10.41
CA MET A 263 3.90 -23.38 11.34
C MET A 263 2.52 -23.71 10.79
N ASP A 264 2.09 -23.05 9.71
CA ASP A 264 0.72 -23.08 9.20
C ASP A 264 -0.31 -22.81 10.33
N CYS A 265 0.05 -21.88 11.24
CA CYS A 265 -0.64 -21.72 12.52
C CYS A 265 -0.75 -20.25 12.95
N VAL A 266 -1.92 -19.92 13.49
CA VAL A 266 -2.20 -18.65 14.19
C VAL A 266 -2.31 -18.93 15.68
N TYR A 267 -1.57 -18.17 16.48
CA TYR A 267 -1.48 -18.33 17.93
C TYR A 267 -2.21 -17.20 18.65
N LYS A 268 -2.91 -17.56 19.71
CA LYS A 268 -3.33 -16.61 20.74
C LYS A 268 -2.41 -16.72 21.94
N ILE A 269 -1.76 -15.62 22.29
CA ILE A 269 -0.74 -15.56 23.36
C ILE A 269 -1.23 -14.61 24.44
N SER A 270 -1.15 -15.05 25.70
CA SER A 270 -1.55 -14.20 26.82
C SER A 270 -0.58 -13.03 27.00
N GLY A 271 -1.12 -11.82 27.13
CA GLY A 271 -0.34 -10.62 27.41
C GLY A 271 0.12 -10.50 28.86
N GLN A 272 -0.26 -11.42 29.74
CA GLN A 272 0.11 -11.39 31.16
C GLN A 272 1.42 -12.12 31.43
N ASP A 273 1.60 -13.29 30.82
CA ASP A 273 2.71 -14.20 31.11
C ASP A 273 3.29 -14.89 29.86
N GLY A 274 2.73 -14.64 28.68
CA GLY A 274 3.20 -15.21 27.41
C GLY A 274 2.76 -16.64 27.13
N HIS A 275 1.93 -17.27 27.96
CA HIS A 275 1.46 -18.63 27.65
C HIS A 275 0.55 -18.64 26.40
N ILE A 276 0.60 -19.73 25.63
CA ILE A 276 -0.28 -19.92 24.47
C ILE A 276 -1.66 -20.32 24.99
N ILE A 277 -2.66 -19.48 24.71
CA ILE A 277 -4.07 -19.69 25.05
C ILE A 277 -4.70 -20.71 24.09
N TRP A 278 -4.37 -20.60 22.79
CA TRP A 278 -4.75 -21.59 21.79
C TRP A 278 -3.94 -21.45 20.49
N ARG A 279 -3.97 -22.51 19.67
CA ARG A 279 -3.37 -22.66 18.34
C ARG A 279 -4.46 -22.96 17.32
N LEU A 280 -4.62 -22.13 16.28
CA LEU A 280 -5.51 -22.37 15.16
C LEU A 280 -4.69 -22.84 13.96
N GLY A 281 -4.87 -24.10 13.56
CA GLY A 281 -4.06 -24.72 12.51
C GLY A 281 -2.76 -25.34 13.05
N GLY A 282 -1.87 -25.72 12.15
CA GLY A 282 -0.59 -26.36 12.49
C GLY A 282 -0.70 -27.80 13.01
N LYS A 283 0.46 -28.40 13.35
CA LYS A 283 0.55 -29.80 13.84
C LYS A 283 -0.11 -30.03 15.20
N GLN A 284 -0.33 -28.97 15.97
CA GLN A 284 -0.86 -28.98 17.34
C GLN A 284 -2.12 -28.11 17.46
N SER A 285 -2.96 -28.06 16.41
CA SER A 285 -4.20 -27.28 16.43
C SER A 285 -5.10 -27.66 17.61
N ASP A 286 -5.59 -26.65 18.33
CA ASP A 286 -6.63 -26.80 19.35
C ASP A 286 -8.04 -26.81 18.75
N PHE A 287 -8.16 -26.48 17.45
CA PHE A 287 -9.44 -26.31 16.75
C PHE A 287 -9.74 -27.48 15.81
N ASP A 288 -11.03 -27.83 15.74
CA ASP A 288 -11.64 -28.54 14.62
C ASP A 288 -11.80 -27.55 13.45
N VAL A 289 -10.93 -27.68 12.45
CA VAL A 289 -10.86 -26.78 11.28
C VAL A 289 -11.54 -27.45 10.10
N GLU A 290 -12.56 -26.80 9.53
CA GLU A 290 -13.22 -27.25 8.30
C GLU A 290 -12.21 -27.32 7.14
N ASP A 291 -12.31 -28.34 6.28
CA ASP A 291 -11.41 -28.53 5.13
C ASP A 291 -11.26 -27.27 4.27
N ALA A 292 -12.35 -26.52 4.04
CA ALA A 292 -12.34 -25.28 3.28
C ALA A 292 -11.63 -24.11 3.98
N ALA A 293 -11.47 -24.19 5.30
CA ALA A 293 -10.81 -23.20 6.16
C ALA A 293 -9.33 -23.52 6.43
N VAL A 294 -8.82 -24.65 5.95
CA VAL A 294 -7.39 -24.97 6.02
C VAL A 294 -6.61 -23.96 5.19
N PHE A 295 -5.48 -23.51 5.73
CA PHE A 295 -4.56 -22.55 5.14
C PHE A 295 -3.11 -23.00 5.37
N ALA A 296 -2.18 -22.47 4.58
CA ALA A 296 -0.75 -22.72 4.74
C ALA A 296 0.08 -21.48 4.37
N PHE A 297 1.23 -21.34 5.02
CA PHE A 297 2.16 -20.23 4.83
C PHE A 297 1.52 -18.85 4.98
N GLN A 298 0.47 -18.75 5.80
CA GLN A 298 -0.43 -17.59 5.85
C GLN A 298 0.25 -16.32 6.35
N HIS A 299 -0.24 -15.17 5.90
CA HIS A 299 0.19 -13.83 6.34
C HIS A 299 -0.98 -12.98 6.86
N ASP A 300 -0.64 -11.95 7.63
CA ASP A 300 -1.52 -10.86 8.06
C ASP A 300 -2.81 -11.35 8.75
N ALA A 301 -2.68 -12.27 9.70
CA ALA A 301 -3.81 -12.73 10.50
C ALA A 301 -4.28 -11.61 11.44
N ARG A 302 -5.53 -11.18 11.29
CA ARG A 302 -6.15 -10.10 12.06
C ARG A 302 -7.53 -10.50 12.55
N TRP A 303 -7.87 -10.14 13.78
CA TRP A 303 -9.26 -10.01 14.17
C TRP A 303 -9.94 -8.92 13.36
N VAL A 304 -11.11 -9.23 12.79
CA VAL A 304 -11.99 -8.23 12.20
C VAL A 304 -12.51 -7.27 13.27
N ASP A 305 -12.86 -7.83 14.43
CA ASP A 305 -13.21 -7.08 15.64
C ASP A 305 -12.44 -7.65 16.83
N SER A 306 -11.47 -6.87 17.32
CA SER A 306 -10.61 -7.26 18.43
C SER A 306 -11.32 -7.38 19.78
N LYS A 307 -12.57 -6.91 19.89
CA LYS A 307 -13.38 -7.03 21.11
C LYS A 307 -14.19 -8.32 21.15
N ASN A 308 -14.91 -8.62 20.07
CA ASN A 308 -15.79 -9.78 20.02
C ASN A 308 -15.07 -11.06 19.57
N GLN A 309 -14.00 -10.94 18.79
CA GLN A 309 -13.10 -12.04 18.44
C GLN A 309 -13.80 -13.26 17.83
N THR A 310 -14.77 -13.02 16.95
CA THR A 310 -15.54 -14.06 16.28
C THR A 310 -15.07 -14.35 14.86
N GLN A 311 -14.28 -13.45 14.27
CA GLN A 311 -13.84 -13.55 12.89
C GLN A 311 -12.39 -13.12 12.69
N ILE A 312 -11.64 -13.91 11.93
CA ILE A 312 -10.26 -13.64 11.54
C ILE A 312 -10.19 -13.45 10.03
N THR A 313 -9.47 -12.42 9.58
CA THR A 313 -8.99 -12.32 8.20
C THR A 313 -7.54 -12.76 8.12
N LEU A 314 -7.17 -13.45 7.06
CA LEU A 314 -5.78 -13.78 6.73
C LEU A 314 -5.58 -13.92 5.22
N PHE A 315 -4.33 -13.84 4.78
CA PHE A 315 -3.93 -14.17 3.42
C PHE A 315 -3.31 -15.58 3.41
N ASP A 316 -3.97 -16.52 2.76
CA ASP A 316 -3.52 -17.90 2.57
C ASP A 316 -2.68 -17.97 1.29
N ASN A 317 -1.35 -18.03 1.47
CA ASN A 317 -0.41 -18.09 0.36
C ASN A 317 -0.53 -19.41 -0.40
N GLY A 318 -0.66 -20.52 0.34
CA GLY A 318 -0.58 -21.86 -0.23
C GLY A 318 0.73 -22.07 -1.02
N PRO A 319 0.72 -22.87 -2.10
CA PRO A 319 -0.40 -23.65 -2.58
C PRO A 319 -0.61 -24.88 -1.69
N THR A 320 -1.82 -25.43 -1.69
CA THR A 320 -2.06 -26.78 -1.18
C THR A 320 -2.07 -27.77 -2.34
N ASP A 321 -2.13 -29.07 -2.07
CA ASP A 321 -2.30 -30.09 -3.11
C ASP A 321 -3.55 -29.85 -3.99
N GLU A 322 -4.54 -29.11 -3.49
CA GLU A 322 -5.82 -28.86 -4.19
C GLU A 322 -5.95 -27.44 -4.76
N ILE A 323 -5.23 -26.47 -4.20
CA ILE A 323 -5.37 -25.04 -4.52
C ILE A 323 -4.05 -24.48 -5.03
N ALA A 324 -4.00 -24.14 -6.32
CA ALA A 324 -2.81 -23.64 -7.01
C ALA A 324 -2.69 -22.10 -7.04
N TYR A 325 -3.46 -21.40 -6.21
CA TYR A 325 -3.52 -19.93 -6.15
C TYR A 325 -3.63 -19.46 -4.70
N SER A 326 -3.23 -18.21 -4.44
CA SER A 326 -3.36 -17.60 -3.12
C SER A 326 -4.72 -16.94 -2.95
N ARG A 327 -5.21 -16.90 -1.72
CA ARG A 327 -6.58 -16.47 -1.41
C ARG A 327 -6.64 -15.70 -0.10
N GLY A 328 -7.49 -14.68 -0.05
CA GLY A 328 -7.87 -14.06 1.22
C GLY A 328 -8.97 -14.89 1.88
N LEU A 329 -8.86 -15.16 3.17
CA LEU A 329 -9.86 -15.90 3.93
C LEU A 329 -10.45 -15.04 5.03
N LEU A 330 -11.78 -15.03 5.10
CA LEU A 330 -12.54 -14.66 6.30
C LEU A 330 -12.99 -15.95 6.97
N LEU A 331 -12.53 -16.17 8.20
CA LEU A 331 -12.84 -17.35 8.99
C LEU A 331 -13.77 -16.96 10.14
N ASP A 332 -14.83 -17.74 10.36
CA ASP A 332 -15.58 -17.72 11.60
C ASP A 332 -14.84 -18.58 12.63
N VAL A 333 -14.63 -18.04 13.84
CA VAL A 333 -13.85 -18.68 14.90
C VAL A 333 -14.67 -18.72 16.18
N ASP A 334 -14.99 -19.93 16.64
CA ASP A 334 -15.59 -20.17 17.96
C ASP A 334 -14.49 -20.63 18.92
N THR A 335 -14.03 -19.71 19.77
CA THR A 335 -12.95 -19.95 20.72
C THR A 335 -13.35 -20.80 21.93
N ILE A 336 -14.66 -21.01 22.13
CA ILE A 336 -15.23 -21.85 23.20
C ILE A 336 -15.43 -23.28 22.70
N ALA A 337 -16.10 -23.44 21.56
CA ALA A 337 -16.29 -24.75 20.94
C ALA A 337 -15.03 -25.27 20.24
N LYS A 338 -14.02 -24.41 20.06
CA LYS A 338 -12.79 -24.68 19.32
C LYS A 338 -13.08 -25.16 17.90
N LYS A 339 -13.84 -24.35 17.17
CA LYS A 339 -14.18 -24.58 15.76
C LYS A 339 -13.80 -23.42 14.88
N ALA A 340 -13.31 -23.72 13.69
CA ALA A 340 -13.04 -22.72 12.66
C ALA A 340 -13.65 -23.15 11.32
N THR A 341 -14.41 -22.26 10.70
CA THR A 341 -15.11 -22.52 9.43
C THR A 341 -14.88 -21.39 8.44
N LEU A 342 -14.96 -21.69 7.14
CA LEU A 342 -14.77 -20.68 6.10
C LEU A 342 -16.04 -19.85 5.95
N ALA A 343 -15.99 -18.58 6.34
CA ALA A 343 -17.08 -17.65 6.06
C ALA A 343 -17.02 -17.16 4.60
N LYS A 344 -15.81 -16.81 4.12
CA LYS A 344 -15.62 -16.33 2.75
C LYS A 344 -14.20 -16.49 2.23
N GLU A 345 -14.08 -16.87 0.96
CA GLU A 345 -12.85 -16.83 0.15
C GLU A 345 -12.88 -15.62 -0.80
N PHE A 346 -11.73 -14.95 -0.95
CA PHE A 346 -11.50 -13.82 -1.85
C PHE A 346 -10.33 -14.11 -2.80
N THR A 347 -10.52 -13.84 -4.10
CA THR A 347 -9.49 -13.99 -5.14
C THR A 347 -9.58 -12.87 -6.16
N ASN A 348 -8.47 -12.50 -6.80
CA ASN A 348 -8.54 -11.63 -7.97
C ASN A 348 -8.96 -12.42 -9.22
N ILE A 349 -9.18 -11.73 -10.34
CA ILE A 349 -9.73 -12.34 -11.57
C ILE A 349 -8.83 -13.46 -12.09
N ALA A 350 -7.53 -13.26 -12.00
CA ALA A 350 -6.52 -14.20 -12.50
C ALA A 350 -6.29 -15.39 -11.56
N LYS A 351 -6.83 -15.37 -10.32
CA LYS A 351 -6.47 -16.31 -9.25
C LYS A 351 -4.95 -16.40 -9.10
N THR A 352 -4.37 -15.26 -8.74
CA THR A 352 -2.91 -15.09 -8.66
C THR A 352 -2.32 -15.94 -7.54
N PHE A 353 -1.19 -16.58 -7.82
CA PHE A 353 -0.38 -17.25 -6.80
C PHE A 353 0.73 -16.31 -6.34
N SER A 354 0.83 -16.10 -5.02
CA SER A 354 1.88 -15.34 -4.36
C SER A 354 2.57 -16.21 -3.31
N THR A 355 3.86 -16.46 -3.50
CA THR A 355 4.64 -17.44 -2.72
C THR A 355 4.85 -17.02 -1.26
N PHE A 356 4.85 -15.71 -1.01
CA PHE A 356 5.05 -15.13 0.31
C PHE A 356 4.33 -13.78 0.39
N GLU A 357 4.19 -13.26 1.61
CA GLU A 357 3.58 -11.96 1.90
C GLU A 357 2.08 -11.89 1.56
N GLY A 358 1.51 -10.68 1.57
CA GLY A 358 0.12 -10.43 1.25
C GLY A 358 -0.74 -10.07 2.46
N SER A 359 -1.94 -9.59 2.16
CA SER A 359 -2.91 -9.11 3.16
C SER A 359 -4.34 -9.28 2.69
N LEU A 360 -5.25 -9.45 3.65
CA LEU A 360 -6.69 -9.25 3.46
C LEU A 360 -7.18 -8.24 4.50
N GLN A 361 -7.57 -7.05 4.03
CA GLN A 361 -8.08 -5.98 4.88
C GLN A 361 -9.58 -5.77 4.67
N PRO A 362 -10.43 -5.92 5.70
CA PRO A 362 -11.80 -5.44 5.65
C PRO A 362 -11.84 -3.90 5.69
N VAL A 363 -12.68 -3.30 4.86
CA VAL A 363 -12.86 -1.84 4.74
C VAL A 363 -14.34 -1.50 4.87
N SER A 364 -14.69 -0.75 5.91
CA SER A 364 -16.07 -0.34 6.18
C SER A 364 -16.58 0.67 5.15
N LEU A 365 -17.82 0.47 4.71
CA LEU A 365 -18.52 1.37 3.80
C LEU A 365 -19.42 2.36 4.57
N PRO A 366 -19.72 3.54 4.00
CA PRO A 366 -20.60 4.53 4.63
C PRO A 366 -22.02 4.04 4.92
N ASP A 367 -22.50 3.04 4.18
CA ASP A 367 -23.83 2.43 4.36
C ASP A 367 -23.85 1.30 5.40
N GLY A 368 -22.72 1.03 6.06
CA GLY A 368 -22.54 -0.05 7.02
C GLY A 368 -22.16 -1.39 6.38
N GLY A 369 -21.96 -1.44 5.06
CA GLY A 369 -21.39 -2.59 4.36
C GLY A 369 -19.89 -2.74 4.57
N THR A 370 -19.31 -3.75 3.94
CA THR A 370 -17.86 -4.03 4.01
C THR A 370 -17.36 -4.49 2.65
N ASN A 371 -16.30 -3.84 2.19
CA ASN A 371 -15.46 -4.34 1.11
C ASN A 371 -14.20 -4.98 1.69
N TYR A 372 -13.49 -5.73 0.87
CA TYR A 372 -12.26 -6.40 1.22
C TYR A 372 -11.18 -6.03 0.24
N VAL A 373 -10.03 -5.59 0.75
CA VAL A 373 -8.85 -5.26 -0.04
C VAL A 373 -7.84 -6.39 0.11
N LEU A 374 -7.47 -6.98 -1.02
CA LEU A 374 -6.57 -8.12 -1.13
C LEU A 374 -5.25 -7.63 -1.73
N GLY A 375 -4.17 -7.67 -0.95
CA GLY A 375 -2.80 -7.40 -1.41
C GLY A 375 -2.06 -8.70 -1.67
N PHE A 376 -1.36 -8.80 -2.80
CA PHE A 376 -0.70 -10.04 -3.23
C PHE A 376 0.80 -10.12 -2.91
N GLY A 377 1.34 -9.28 -2.03
CA GLY A 377 2.69 -9.46 -1.51
C GLY A 377 3.74 -9.50 -2.62
N SER A 378 4.41 -10.66 -2.76
CA SER A 378 5.43 -10.97 -3.77
C SER A 378 5.03 -10.75 -5.23
N GLN A 379 3.74 -10.51 -5.51
CA GLN A 379 3.22 -10.22 -6.84
C GLN A 379 2.67 -8.79 -6.88
N PRO A 380 2.88 -8.04 -7.98
CA PRO A 380 2.53 -6.62 -8.08
C PRO A 380 1.04 -6.38 -8.34
N PHE A 381 0.16 -7.02 -7.55
CA PHE A 381 -1.29 -6.95 -7.69
C PHE A 381 -1.95 -6.56 -6.38
N PHE A 382 -3.08 -5.88 -6.50
CA PHE A 382 -4.07 -5.80 -5.45
C PHE A 382 -5.47 -5.77 -6.05
N ALA A 383 -6.47 -6.14 -5.25
CA ALA A 383 -7.86 -6.11 -5.64
C ALA A 383 -8.73 -5.56 -4.52
N GLU A 384 -9.86 -4.96 -4.89
CA GLU A 384 -10.94 -4.64 -3.97
C GLU A 384 -12.19 -5.44 -4.37
N LEU A 385 -12.81 -6.09 -3.39
CA LEU A 385 -13.94 -6.98 -3.55
C LEU A 385 -15.09 -6.57 -2.64
N ASN A 386 -16.33 -6.81 -3.05
CA ASN A 386 -17.49 -6.66 -2.16
C ASN A 386 -17.55 -7.82 -1.14
N ALA A 387 -18.48 -7.76 -0.19
CA ALA A 387 -18.71 -8.81 0.79
C ALA A 387 -19.07 -10.19 0.19
N GLN A 388 -19.57 -10.22 -1.06
CA GLN A 388 -19.87 -11.45 -1.80
C GLN A 388 -18.65 -12.00 -2.54
N GLY A 389 -17.49 -11.35 -2.46
CA GLY A 389 -16.26 -11.77 -3.15
C GLY A 389 -16.25 -11.41 -4.64
N ASP A 390 -17.18 -10.57 -5.11
CA ASP A 390 -17.12 -10.05 -6.48
C ASP A 390 -16.04 -8.99 -6.55
N VAL A 391 -15.10 -9.15 -7.49
CA VAL A 391 -14.04 -8.18 -7.74
C VAL A 391 -14.63 -6.87 -8.27
N LEU A 392 -14.44 -5.78 -7.54
CA LEU A 392 -14.84 -4.42 -7.94
C LEU A 392 -13.68 -3.70 -8.65
N LEU A 393 -12.47 -3.84 -8.13
CA LEU A 393 -11.23 -3.29 -8.68
C LEU A 393 -10.17 -4.39 -8.72
N ASP A 394 -9.42 -4.48 -9.82
CA ASP A 394 -8.26 -5.37 -9.97
C ASP A 394 -7.16 -4.57 -10.66
N VAL A 395 -6.01 -4.43 -10.00
CA VAL A 395 -4.92 -3.55 -10.43
C VAL A 395 -3.61 -4.32 -10.39
N GLN A 396 -2.76 -4.03 -11.36
CA GLN A 396 -1.36 -4.41 -11.34
C GLN A 396 -0.46 -3.18 -11.49
N PHE A 397 0.69 -3.19 -10.83
CA PHE A 397 1.68 -2.10 -10.85
C PHE A 397 3.08 -2.55 -11.30
N GLY A 398 3.15 -3.76 -11.86
CA GLY A 398 4.30 -4.35 -12.54
C GLY A 398 3.83 -5.49 -13.44
N LYS A 399 4.53 -5.75 -14.54
CA LYS A 399 4.32 -6.92 -15.40
C LYS A 399 5.06 -8.16 -14.84
N THR A 400 6.11 -7.91 -14.06
CA THR A 400 6.89 -8.92 -13.33
C THR A 400 6.93 -8.53 -11.84
N ASN A 401 7.40 -9.45 -11.00
CA ASN A 401 7.67 -9.25 -9.58
C ASN A 401 8.96 -8.46 -9.28
N ALA A 402 9.61 -7.86 -10.29
CA ALA A 402 10.76 -6.97 -10.07
C ALA A 402 10.38 -5.70 -9.28
N VAL A 403 9.09 -5.41 -9.17
CA VAL A 403 8.50 -4.51 -8.16
C VAL A 403 7.38 -5.26 -7.47
N ASN A 404 7.19 -5.04 -6.18
CA ASN A 404 6.10 -5.62 -5.42
C ASN A 404 5.75 -4.73 -4.21
N SER A 405 4.81 -5.19 -3.36
CA SER A 405 4.48 -4.51 -2.11
C SER A 405 4.07 -5.56 -1.08
N TYR A 406 4.83 -5.65 0.01
CA TYR A 406 4.66 -6.65 1.07
C TYR A 406 3.20 -6.80 1.53
N ARG A 407 2.50 -5.67 1.69
CA ARG A 407 1.04 -5.60 1.86
C ARG A 407 0.46 -4.45 1.04
N ALA A 408 -0.84 -4.50 0.82
CA ALA A 408 -1.60 -3.38 0.29
C ALA A 408 -2.74 -3.03 1.24
N TYR A 409 -2.93 -1.74 1.49
CA TYR A 409 -3.98 -1.25 2.39
C TYR A 409 -4.80 -0.14 1.75
N LYS A 410 -6.08 -0.06 2.08
CA LYS A 410 -6.96 1.05 1.73
C LYS A 410 -7.40 1.79 2.98
N LEU A 411 -6.88 3.00 3.15
CA LEU A 411 -6.96 3.73 4.41
C LEU A 411 -7.29 5.22 4.19
N PRO A 412 -7.96 5.87 5.15
CA PRO A 412 -8.20 7.31 5.08
C PRO A 412 -6.91 8.08 5.36
N TRP A 413 -6.68 9.17 4.63
CA TRP A 413 -5.55 10.06 4.89
C TRP A 413 -5.87 11.50 4.54
N GLN A 414 -5.26 12.43 5.27
CA GLN A 414 -5.32 13.84 4.96
C GLN A 414 -3.91 14.41 5.10
N GLY A 415 -3.31 14.74 3.97
CA GLY A 415 -1.95 15.26 3.89
C GLY A 415 -1.93 16.78 3.75
N LYS A 416 -1.10 17.43 4.57
CA LYS A 416 -0.92 18.89 4.68
C LYS A 416 0.57 19.22 4.61
N PRO A 417 1.23 18.98 3.46
CA PRO A 417 2.67 19.17 3.32
C PRO A 417 3.06 20.63 3.56
N LEU A 418 4.26 20.85 4.12
CA LEU A 418 4.85 22.19 4.28
C LEU A 418 5.62 22.66 3.03
N THR A 419 5.79 21.77 2.05
CA THR A 419 6.43 22.11 0.77
C THR A 419 5.54 23.04 -0.05
N LYS A 420 6.15 23.84 -0.93
CA LYS A 420 5.40 24.56 -1.95
C LYS A 420 4.97 23.59 -3.07
N PRO A 421 3.83 23.85 -3.73
CA PRO A 421 3.49 23.14 -4.95
C PRO A 421 4.47 23.44 -6.08
N ASP A 422 4.64 22.48 -6.99
CA ASP A 422 5.53 22.55 -8.14
C ASP A 422 4.83 23.11 -9.38
N VAL A 423 5.61 23.75 -10.27
CA VAL A 423 5.12 24.26 -11.56
C VAL A 423 6.12 24.04 -12.68
N HIS A 424 5.64 23.66 -13.86
CA HIS A 424 6.37 23.76 -15.11
C HIS A 424 5.54 24.53 -16.15
N TRP A 425 6.13 25.54 -16.80
CA TRP A 425 5.48 26.29 -17.86
C TRP A 425 6.15 26.03 -19.21
N ASP A 426 5.49 25.26 -20.05
CA ASP A 426 5.87 25.06 -21.45
C ASP A 426 5.32 26.22 -22.29
N LYS A 427 6.19 27.22 -22.55
CA LYS A 427 5.88 28.38 -23.39
C LYS A 427 5.54 27.99 -24.83
N ASN A 428 6.20 26.98 -25.39
CA ASN A 428 6.05 26.62 -26.80
C ASN A 428 4.77 25.82 -27.04
N GLY A 429 4.43 24.93 -26.11
CA GLY A 429 3.19 24.18 -26.12
C GLY A 429 1.98 24.94 -25.57
N SER A 430 2.19 26.14 -25.01
CA SER A 430 1.19 26.94 -24.28
C SER A 430 0.50 26.13 -23.18
N LYS A 431 1.29 25.46 -22.33
CA LYS A 431 0.77 24.62 -21.23
C LYS A 431 1.47 24.95 -19.93
N ALA A 432 0.73 24.90 -18.83
CA ALA A 432 1.31 24.88 -17.49
C ALA A 432 0.89 23.60 -16.76
N TYR A 433 1.83 23.07 -16.00
CA TYR A 433 1.70 21.83 -15.26
C TYR A 433 1.89 22.13 -13.78
N PHE A 434 1.01 21.59 -12.94
CA PHE A 434 1.00 21.85 -11.51
C PHE A 434 0.84 20.54 -10.74
N SER A 435 1.64 20.35 -9.70
CA SER A 435 1.51 19.21 -8.78
C SER A 435 1.83 19.64 -7.35
N TRP A 436 1.37 18.86 -6.37
CA TRP A 436 1.72 19.08 -4.97
C TRP A 436 1.78 17.76 -4.22
N ASN A 437 3.00 17.23 -4.08
CA ASN A 437 3.25 15.95 -3.45
C ASN A 437 2.69 15.90 -2.01
N GLY A 438 1.64 15.11 -1.82
CA GLY A 438 1.00 14.87 -0.54
C GLY A 438 -0.09 15.85 -0.11
N GLN A 439 -0.42 16.90 -0.89
CA GLN A 439 -1.53 17.79 -0.53
C GLN A 439 -2.86 17.16 -0.96
N THR A 440 -3.66 16.70 0.01
CA THR A 440 -4.93 16.01 -0.29
C THR A 440 -6.11 16.97 -0.41
N GLU A 441 -6.01 18.21 0.10
CA GLU A 441 -7.12 19.17 0.09
C GLU A 441 -7.17 20.04 -1.18
N CYS A 442 -6.17 19.94 -2.07
CA CYS A 442 -6.14 20.72 -3.31
C CYS A 442 -7.18 20.19 -4.31
N GLU A 443 -8.20 21.01 -4.59
CA GLU A 443 -9.30 20.69 -5.51
C GLU A 443 -9.16 21.39 -6.86
N SER A 444 -8.52 22.56 -6.90
CA SER A 444 -8.28 23.27 -8.15
C SER A 444 -7.05 24.16 -8.12
N TRP A 445 -6.57 24.48 -9.32
CA TRP A 445 -5.48 25.39 -9.59
C TRP A 445 -6.03 26.65 -10.23
N VAL A 446 -5.61 27.81 -9.72
CA VAL A 446 -5.86 29.10 -10.34
C VAL A 446 -4.54 29.63 -10.89
N VAL A 447 -4.50 29.95 -12.18
CA VAL A 447 -3.30 30.39 -12.89
C VAL A 447 -3.25 31.91 -12.88
N TYR A 448 -2.07 32.44 -12.55
CA TYR A 448 -1.79 33.86 -12.53
C TYR A 448 -0.60 34.22 -13.40
N THR A 449 -0.57 35.46 -13.87
CA THR A 449 0.57 36.01 -14.62
C THR A 449 0.97 37.41 -14.14
N ALA A 450 2.25 37.73 -14.30
CA ALA A 450 2.83 39.04 -13.99
C ALA A 450 4.10 39.31 -14.83
N ASN A 451 4.49 40.58 -14.97
CA ASN A 451 5.69 41.00 -15.69
C ASN A 451 6.99 40.80 -14.89
N ALA A 452 6.89 40.59 -13.58
CA ALA A 452 8.03 40.35 -12.68
C ALA A 452 7.68 39.26 -11.65
N SER A 453 8.65 38.43 -11.28
CA SER A 453 8.46 37.36 -10.29
C SER A 453 8.13 37.88 -8.89
N ASP A 454 8.61 39.07 -8.52
CA ASP A 454 8.37 39.73 -7.23
C ASP A 454 7.20 40.73 -7.27
N SER A 455 6.40 40.73 -8.35
CA SER A 455 5.25 41.61 -8.48
C SER A 455 4.29 41.47 -7.29
N ARG A 456 3.80 42.61 -6.81
CA ARG A 456 2.73 42.69 -5.79
C ARG A 456 1.33 42.56 -6.37
N ILE A 457 1.20 42.60 -7.70
CA ILE A 457 -0.07 42.48 -8.41
C ILE A 457 0.05 41.33 -9.41
N TRP A 458 -0.84 40.35 -9.29
CA TRP A 458 -0.90 39.20 -10.17
C TRP A 458 -2.28 39.13 -10.82
N THR A 459 -2.31 38.93 -12.13
CA THR A 459 -3.57 38.83 -12.88
C THR A 459 -3.99 37.37 -12.96
N ASN A 460 -5.15 37.04 -12.40
CA ASN A 460 -5.79 35.74 -12.62
C ASN A 460 -6.17 35.63 -14.09
N VAL A 461 -5.78 34.55 -14.73
CA VAL A 461 -6.02 34.33 -16.14
C VAL A 461 -6.95 33.16 -16.46
N THR A 462 -6.90 32.08 -15.66
CA THR A 462 -7.77 30.90 -15.81
C THR A 462 -7.71 30.04 -14.55
N SER A 463 -8.59 29.04 -14.45
CA SER A 463 -8.53 28.00 -13.43
C SER A 463 -8.97 26.65 -13.97
N SER A 464 -8.53 25.57 -13.32
CA SER A 464 -8.95 24.21 -13.63
C SER A 464 -9.05 23.37 -12.36
N ARG A 465 -9.98 22.41 -12.36
CA ARG A 465 -9.99 21.36 -11.33
C ARG A 465 -8.72 20.53 -11.42
N ARG A 466 -8.27 20.03 -10.27
CA ARG A 466 -7.20 19.02 -10.19
C ARG A 466 -7.69 17.72 -10.81
N THR A 467 -6.85 17.08 -11.61
CA THR A 467 -7.21 15.85 -12.35
C THR A 467 -6.38 14.61 -12.02
N GLY A 468 -5.47 14.72 -11.05
CA GLY A 468 -4.54 13.65 -10.68
C GLY A 468 -3.42 14.19 -9.80
N PHE A 469 -2.25 13.56 -9.80
CA PHE A 469 -1.04 14.12 -9.20
C PHE A 469 -0.61 15.41 -9.91
N GLU A 470 -0.55 15.36 -11.25
CA GLU A 470 -0.24 16.51 -12.08
C GLU A 470 -1.48 17.00 -12.84
N THR A 471 -1.65 18.32 -12.90
CA THR A 471 -2.73 18.97 -13.65
C THR A 471 -2.14 19.85 -14.74
N MET A 472 -2.46 19.54 -16.01
CA MET A 472 -2.08 20.34 -17.15
C MET A 472 -3.22 21.27 -17.53
N ILE A 473 -2.88 22.54 -17.67
CA ILE A 473 -3.79 23.60 -18.05
C ILE A 473 -3.29 24.19 -19.37
N ASN A 474 -4.16 24.18 -20.38
CA ASN A 474 -3.90 24.80 -21.67
C ASN A 474 -4.08 26.33 -21.57
N LEU A 475 -3.10 27.08 -22.07
CA LEU A 475 -3.01 28.54 -21.99
C LEU A 475 -3.11 29.23 -23.37
N ASN A 476 -3.46 28.51 -24.44
CA ASN A 476 -3.48 29.05 -25.81
C ASN A 476 -4.40 30.28 -26.01
N SER A 477 -5.47 30.41 -25.22
CA SER A 477 -6.44 31.52 -25.31
C SER A 477 -6.17 32.63 -24.29
N THR A 478 -5.02 32.59 -23.64
CA THR A 478 -4.70 33.46 -22.51
C THR A 478 -3.62 34.48 -22.88
N GLN A 479 -3.85 35.74 -22.56
CA GLN A 479 -2.79 36.75 -22.60
C GLN A 479 -1.90 36.57 -21.35
N LEU A 480 -0.69 36.07 -21.57
CA LEU A 480 0.32 35.86 -20.52
C LEU A 480 1.36 36.99 -20.54
N GLU A 481 1.83 37.35 -19.35
CA GLU A 481 2.98 38.23 -19.12
C GLU A 481 4.27 37.40 -19.00
N ALA A 482 5.36 37.99 -18.50
CA ALA A 482 6.68 37.35 -18.47
C ALA A 482 6.76 36.13 -17.54
N PHE A 483 5.91 36.05 -16.51
CA PHE A 483 5.89 34.99 -15.50
C PHE A 483 4.50 34.36 -15.34
N VAL A 484 4.46 33.07 -15.01
CA VAL A 484 3.27 32.31 -14.66
C VAL A 484 3.46 31.63 -13.31
N ARG A 485 2.41 31.59 -12.48
CA ARG A 485 2.39 30.79 -11.25
C ARG A 485 0.99 30.24 -10.96
N GLY A 486 0.92 29.19 -10.15
CA GLY A 486 -0.32 28.57 -9.70
C GLY A 486 -0.63 28.90 -8.25
N LYS A 487 -1.92 29.06 -7.95
CA LYS A 487 -2.46 29.02 -6.60
C LYS A 487 -3.31 27.75 -6.45
N ALA A 488 -2.95 26.90 -5.50
CA ALA A 488 -3.77 25.76 -5.09
C ALA A 488 -4.91 26.24 -4.18
N VAL A 489 -6.13 25.77 -4.43
CA VAL A 489 -7.29 26.08 -3.60
C VAL A 489 -8.08 24.82 -3.25
N ASN A 490 -8.70 24.83 -2.07
CA ASN A 490 -9.52 23.72 -1.59
C ASN A 490 -10.96 23.78 -2.13
N GLY A 491 -11.80 22.81 -1.73
CA GLY A 491 -13.21 22.71 -2.14
C GLY A 491 -14.08 23.92 -1.77
N ASP A 492 -13.70 24.68 -0.74
CA ASP A 492 -14.37 25.92 -0.32
C ASP A 492 -13.85 27.15 -1.07
N GLY A 493 -12.85 26.99 -1.95
CA GLY A 493 -12.16 28.08 -2.64
C GLY A 493 -11.13 28.82 -1.79
N LYS A 494 -10.77 28.31 -0.60
CA LYS A 494 -9.71 28.87 0.24
C LYS A 494 -8.34 28.56 -0.37
N ALA A 495 -7.45 29.56 -0.37
CA ALA A 495 -6.06 29.38 -0.78
C ALA A 495 -5.32 28.42 0.18
N LEU A 496 -4.63 27.44 -0.40
CA LEU A 496 -3.79 26.49 0.31
C LEU A 496 -2.30 26.84 0.20
N GLY A 497 -1.86 27.27 -0.98
CA GLY A 497 -0.46 27.61 -1.23
C GLY A 497 -0.24 28.09 -2.66
N TRP A 498 0.95 28.64 -2.91
CA TRP A 498 1.37 29.14 -4.21
C TRP A 498 2.62 28.43 -4.69
N THR A 499 2.69 28.19 -5.99
CA THR A 499 3.93 27.74 -6.63
C THR A 499 4.94 28.88 -6.63
N GLN A 500 6.20 28.57 -6.91
CA GLN A 500 7.14 29.56 -7.41
C GLN A 500 6.64 30.19 -8.72
N ALA A 501 7.18 31.34 -9.10
CA ALA A 501 6.94 31.94 -10.40
C ALA A 501 7.85 31.31 -11.45
N SER A 502 7.30 30.93 -12.59
CA SER A 502 8.05 30.39 -13.72
C SER A 502 8.09 31.41 -14.87
N ASP A 503 9.26 31.58 -15.48
CA ASP A 503 9.41 32.26 -16.77
C ASP A 503 9.49 31.25 -17.94
N GLY A 504 9.15 29.98 -17.70
CA GLY A 504 9.26 28.88 -18.67
C GLY A 504 10.68 28.32 -18.85
N GLN A 505 11.68 28.83 -18.14
CA GLN A 505 13.03 28.26 -18.09
C GLN A 505 13.52 28.02 -16.66
N GLN A 506 13.21 28.95 -15.75
CA GLN A 506 13.63 28.92 -14.35
C GLN A 506 12.45 29.19 -13.42
N LEU A 507 12.65 28.84 -12.15
CA LEU A 507 11.72 29.11 -11.06
C LEU A 507 12.29 30.21 -10.16
N PHE A 508 11.41 31.10 -9.72
CA PHE A 508 11.73 32.27 -8.93
C PHE A 508 10.83 32.32 -7.70
N ASP A 509 11.42 32.63 -6.54
CA ASP A 509 10.63 32.95 -5.38
C ASP A 509 9.74 34.17 -5.64
N ALA A 510 8.51 34.08 -5.16
CA ALA A 510 7.50 35.11 -5.35
C ALA A 510 6.72 35.33 -4.04
N PRO A 511 6.32 36.57 -3.73
CA PRO A 511 5.52 36.86 -2.53
C PRO A 511 4.13 36.22 -2.63
N GLU A 512 3.61 35.71 -1.52
CA GLU A 512 2.27 35.10 -1.47
C GLU A 512 1.19 36.12 -1.08
N ASP A 513 1.60 37.22 -0.41
CA ASP A 513 0.78 38.37 -0.06
C ASP A 513 0.67 39.36 -1.24
N VAL A 514 -0.16 38.98 -2.22
CA VAL A 514 -0.33 39.76 -3.46
C VAL A 514 -1.76 40.23 -3.64
N GLN A 515 -1.91 41.33 -4.38
CA GLN A 515 -3.19 41.77 -4.91
C GLN A 515 -3.53 40.96 -6.16
N GLU A 516 -4.72 40.37 -6.17
CA GLU A 516 -5.20 39.55 -7.28
C GLU A 516 -6.12 40.38 -8.18
N ASN A 517 -5.63 40.74 -9.36
CA ASN A 517 -6.45 41.32 -10.40
C ASN A 517 -7.27 40.23 -11.08
N ARG A 518 -8.58 40.44 -11.21
CA ARG A 518 -9.43 39.57 -12.02
C ARG A 518 -9.37 40.03 -13.47
N SER A 519 -8.99 39.15 -14.39
CA SER A 519 -9.37 39.34 -15.80
C SER A 519 -10.90 39.31 -15.92
N VAL A 520 -11.45 40.05 -16.89
CA VAL A 520 -12.90 40.19 -17.09
C VAL A 520 -13.54 38.86 -17.52
N ALA A 521 -14.20 38.17 -16.57
CA ALA A 521 -15.60 37.70 -16.61
C ALA A 521 -15.82 36.54 -15.60
N PRO A 522 -16.81 36.61 -14.69
CA PRO A 522 -17.17 35.48 -13.83
C PRO A 522 -18.15 34.54 -14.55
N LEU A 523 -17.87 33.23 -14.53
CA LEU A 523 -18.87 32.21 -14.89
C LEU A 523 -19.70 31.82 -13.65
N LYS A 524 -21.02 31.98 -13.76
CA LYS A 524 -22.00 31.40 -12.83
C LYS A 524 -21.93 29.88 -12.94
N ALA A 525 -21.90 29.19 -11.80
CA ALA A 525 -22.13 27.75 -11.73
C ALA A 525 -23.55 27.43 -12.26
N SER A 526 -23.66 26.69 -13.35
CA SER A 526 -24.91 26.03 -13.74
C SER A 526 -24.79 24.54 -13.42
N SER A 527 -25.61 24.09 -12.47
CA SER A 527 -25.91 22.68 -12.29
C SER A 527 -26.74 22.20 -13.48
N SER A 528 -26.18 21.29 -14.28
CA SER A 528 -26.97 20.45 -15.18
C SER A 528 -26.46 19.03 -15.08
N ALA A 529 -27.23 18.19 -14.40
CA ALA A 529 -27.16 16.75 -14.54
C ALA A 529 -27.44 16.40 -16.00
N SER A 530 -26.51 15.71 -16.65
CA SER A 530 -26.77 15.06 -17.93
C SER A 530 -26.63 13.56 -17.73
N SER A 531 -27.77 12.88 -17.82
CA SER A 531 -27.85 11.43 -17.92
C SER A 531 -27.39 11.03 -19.32
N SER A 532 -26.20 10.45 -19.44
CA SER A 532 -25.78 9.77 -20.67
C SER A 532 -26.01 8.26 -20.51
N SER A 533 -27.06 7.76 -21.16
CA SER A 533 -27.25 6.34 -21.44
C SER A 533 -26.15 5.86 -22.39
N ALA A 534 -25.21 5.07 -21.89
CA ALA A 534 -24.30 4.32 -22.74
C ALA A 534 -24.95 2.97 -23.09
N THR A 535 -25.39 2.84 -24.34
CA THR A 535 -25.75 1.57 -24.94
C THR A 535 -24.53 0.66 -24.98
N SER A 536 -24.66 -0.48 -24.32
CA SER A 536 -23.73 -1.61 -24.39
C SER A 536 -23.77 -2.23 -25.80
N SER A 537 -22.59 -2.37 -26.41
CA SER A 537 -22.37 -3.39 -27.44
C SER A 537 -21.26 -4.28 -26.93
N ALA A 538 -21.68 -5.42 -26.39
CA ALA A 538 -20.79 -6.50 -25.99
C ALA A 538 -20.20 -7.13 -27.24
N ALA A 539 -18.88 -7.06 -27.39
CA ALA A 539 -18.13 -7.97 -28.24
C ALA A 539 -17.59 -9.08 -27.35
N THR A 540 -18.24 -10.23 -27.38
CA THR A 540 -17.72 -11.49 -26.86
C THR A 540 -16.56 -11.93 -27.74
N SER A 541 -15.34 -11.83 -27.21
CA SER A 541 -14.20 -12.58 -27.72
C SER A 541 -13.57 -13.36 -26.58
N SER A 542 -13.86 -14.64 -26.55
CA SER A 542 -13.10 -15.64 -25.82
C SER A 542 -11.69 -15.72 -26.40
N SER A 543 -10.69 -15.32 -25.62
CA SER A 543 -9.30 -15.69 -25.88
C SER A 543 -8.59 -15.93 -24.56
N THR A 544 -8.20 -17.18 -24.39
CA THR A 544 -7.33 -17.75 -23.38
C THR A 544 -6.00 -17.00 -23.32
N GLY A 545 -5.75 -16.32 -22.20
CA GLY A 545 -4.44 -15.76 -21.84
C GLY A 545 -3.83 -16.58 -20.72
N VAL A 546 -2.65 -17.15 -20.96
CA VAL A 546 -1.96 -18.11 -20.12
C VAL A 546 -1.40 -17.42 -18.87
N ALA A 547 -2.03 -17.63 -17.71
CA ALA A 547 -1.37 -17.51 -16.42
C ALA A 547 -0.31 -18.62 -16.35
N ALA A 548 0.90 -18.29 -15.88
CA ALA A 548 1.92 -19.28 -15.60
C ALA A 548 1.36 -20.31 -14.62
N ARG A 549 1.10 -21.52 -15.13
CA ARG A 549 0.53 -22.64 -14.38
C ARG A 549 1.69 -23.32 -13.66
N ALA A 550 1.83 -23.10 -12.35
CA ALA A 550 2.67 -23.97 -11.54
C ALA A 550 2.04 -25.37 -11.59
N THR A 551 2.77 -26.31 -12.17
CA THR A 551 2.42 -27.74 -12.18
C THR A 551 2.77 -28.35 -10.84
N HIS A 552 1.86 -29.17 -10.30
CA HIS A 552 2.05 -30.01 -9.10
C HIS A 552 3.50 -30.48 -8.90
N GLY A 553 4.13 -29.98 -7.82
CA GLY A 553 5.23 -30.63 -7.13
C GLY A 553 4.72 -31.00 -5.74
N SER A 554 5.16 -32.13 -5.19
CA SER A 554 4.77 -32.56 -3.83
C SER A 554 5.11 -31.47 -2.81
N MET A 555 4.28 -31.29 -1.78
CA MET A 555 4.50 -30.30 -0.71
C MET A 555 5.94 -30.31 -0.16
N ASP A 556 6.60 -31.47 -0.11
CA ASP A 556 8.01 -31.63 0.28
C ASP A 556 8.98 -30.74 -0.53
N SER A 557 8.71 -30.52 -1.82
CA SER A 557 9.53 -29.65 -2.68
C SER A 557 9.26 -28.15 -2.48
N PHE A 558 8.09 -27.77 -1.97
CA PHE A 558 7.79 -26.38 -1.58
C PHE A 558 8.30 -26.05 -0.17
N TYR A 559 8.25 -26.99 0.78
CA TYR A 559 8.94 -26.83 2.08
C TYR A 559 10.47 -26.82 1.90
N ALA A 560 11.02 -27.56 0.93
CA ALA A 560 12.43 -27.48 0.56
C ALA A 560 12.80 -26.17 -0.17
N ALA A 561 11.91 -25.62 -1.02
CA ALA A 561 12.12 -24.32 -1.67
C ALA A 561 11.96 -23.14 -0.68
N ALA A 562 11.08 -23.24 0.31
CA ALA A 562 11.06 -22.35 1.46
C ALA A 562 12.37 -22.46 2.27
N ALA A 563 12.97 -23.65 2.33
CA ALA A 563 14.30 -23.84 2.91
C ALA A 563 15.46 -23.25 2.07
N VAL A 564 15.26 -22.99 0.77
CA VAL A 564 16.22 -22.25 -0.08
C VAL A 564 16.19 -20.73 0.20
N VAL A 565 15.20 -20.22 0.94
CA VAL A 565 15.22 -18.87 1.54
C VAL A 565 16.19 -18.82 2.76
N ALA A 566 16.88 -19.91 3.09
CA ALA A 566 17.99 -19.93 4.06
C ALA A 566 19.38 -20.13 3.44
N GLY A 567 19.50 -20.21 2.10
CA GLY A 567 20.77 -20.40 1.40
C GLY A 567 20.87 -19.45 0.22
N GLY A 568 21.71 -18.42 0.35
CA GLY A 568 21.75 -17.26 -0.56
C GLY A 568 21.77 -17.62 -2.04
N LEU A 569 20.83 -17.07 -2.80
CA LEU A 569 21.01 -16.66 -4.19
C LEU A 569 19.90 -15.71 -4.61
N ALA A 570 20.33 -14.58 -5.14
CA ALA A 570 19.55 -13.54 -5.76
C ALA A 570 18.68 -14.05 -6.92
N LEU A 571 17.58 -13.31 -7.15
CA LEU A 571 16.92 -13.07 -8.45
C LEU A 571 16.62 -14.29 -9.33
N ILE A 572 15.34 -14.60 -9.51
CA ILE A 572 14.71 -14.73 -10.85
C ILE A 572 13.32 -14.12 -10.82
#